data_AF-A0A1R1MMV2-F1
#
_entry.id   AF-A0A1R1MMV2-F1
#
_cell.length_a   1.000
_cell.length_b   1.000
_cell.length_c   1.000
_cell.angle_alpha   90.00
_cell.angle_beta   90.00
_cell.angle_gamma   90.00
#
_symmetry.space_group_name_H-M   'P 1'
#
loop_
_entity.id
_entity.type
_entity.pdbx_description
1 polymer ?
#
loop_
_entity_poly.entity_id
_entity_poly.type
_entity_poly.pdbx_seq_one_letter_code
_entity_poly.pdbx_strand_id
1 'polypeptide(L)'
;MAYIKSLTLLKTRWGTCNPKAKRIWLNLELIKKPTECLEYVILHELAHFIERHHNKNFKAILDKYMPNWKITKDKLNKLNL
;
A
#
# COMPACT_ATOMS: atom_id res chain seq x y z
N MET A 1 13.16 7.84 -8.39
CA MET A 1 11.86 8.32 -7.89
C MET A 1 10.75 7.45 -8.51
N ALA A 2 9.95 6.77 -7.68
CA ALA A 2 8.72 6.10 -8.13
C ALA A 2 7.56 7.11 -8.13
N TYR A 3 6.52 6.88 -8.93
CA TYR A 3 5.35 7.76 -8.98
C TYR A 3 4.06 6.95 -9.11
N ILE A 4 2.96 7.52 -8.58
CA ILE A 4 1.61 6.98 -8.75
C ILE A 4 1.24 7.14 -10.23
N LYS A 5 0.99 6.03 -10.91
CA LYS A 5 0.68 6.01 -12.35
C LYS A 5 -0.79 6.31 -12.62
N SER A 6 -1.70 5.70 -11.86
CA SER A 6 -3.13 5.97 -11.94
C SER A 6 -3.90 5.48 -10.72
N LEU A 7 -5.10 6.06 -10.52
CA LEU A 7 -6.18 5.49 -9.71
C LEU A 7 -7.09 4.69 -10.63
N THR A 8 -7.38 3.43 -10.30
CA THR A 8 -8.21 2.55 -11.15
C THR A 8 -9.05 1.61 -10.29
N LEU A 9 -10.16 1.10 -10.80
CA LEU A 9 -10.93 0.07 -10.12
C LEU A 9 -10.18 -1.27 -10.21
N LEU A 10 -9.60 -1.69 -9.08
CA LEU A 10 -8.95 -2.99 -8.94
C LEU A 10 -9.92 -3.98 -8.29
N LYS A 11 -10.06 -5.18 -8.88
CA LYS A 11 -11.07 -6.16 -8.43
C LYS A 11 -10.75 -6.79 -7.08
N THR A 12 -9.47 -7.02 -6.76
CA THR A 12 -9.06 -7.87 -5.62
C THR A 12 -7.98 -7.26 -4.74
N ARG A 13 -7.53 -6.03 -5.03
CA ARG A 13 -6.38 -5.41 -4.36
C ARG A 13 -6.60 -3.92 -4.12
N TRP A 14 -5.93 -3.39 -3.10
CA TRP A 14 -5.90 -1.95 -2.80
C TRP A 14 -4.82 -1.22 -3.58
N GLY A 15 -3.75 -1.92 -3.96
CA GLY A 15 -2.67 -1.38 -4.76
C GLY A 15 -1.90 -2.49 -5.47
N THR A 16 -1.03 -2.07 -6.39
CA THR A 16 0.00 -2.92 -6.98
C THR A 16 1.12 -2.04 -7.51
N CYS A 17 2.33 -2.58 -7.60
CA CYS A 17 3.48 -1.89 -8.19
C CYS A 17 4.13 -2.68 -9.33
N ASN A 18 4.86 -1.94 -10.16
CA ASN A 18 5.82 -2.50 -11.12
C ASN A 18 7.19 -1.89 -10.81
N PRO A 19 8.07 -2.61 -10.09
CA PRO A 19 9.37 -2.12 -9.69
C PRO A 19 10.26 -1.72 -10.88
N LYS A 20 10.24 -2.51 -11.98
CA LYS A 20 11.02 -2.26 -13.19
C LYS A 20 10.62 -0.95 -13.86
N ALA A 21 9.32 -0.69 -13.96
CA ALA A 21 8.78 0.52 -14.58
C ALA A 21 8.66 1.72 -13.63
N LYS A 22 8.98 1.54 -12.33
CA LYS A 22 8.85 2.57 -11.28
C LYS A 22 7.45 3.17 -11.14
N ARG A 23 6.43 2.31 -11.23
CA ARG A 23 5.01 2.69 -11.22
C ARG A 23 4.24 2.01 -10.10
N ILE A 24 3.30 2.74 -9.52
CA ILE A 24 2.33 2.25 -8.54
C ILE A 24 0.92 2.52 -9.08
N TRP A 25 0.02 1.58 -8.90
CA TRP A 25 -1.42 1.72 -9.13
C TRP A 25 -2.13 1.58 -7.80
N LEU A 26 -3.14 2.41 -7.59
CA LEU A 26 -3.97 2.38 -6.39
C LEU A 26 -5.41 2.16 -6.80
N ASN A 27 -6.15 1.47 -5.93
CA ASN A 27 -7.57 1.25 -6.12
C ASN A 27 -8.32 2.57 -5.90
N LEU A 28 -9.18 2.95 -6.85
CA LEU A 28 -10.02 4.14 -6.73
C LEU A 28 -10.90 4.08 -5.48
N GLU A 29 -11.31 2.91 -4.98
CA GLU A 29 -12.12 2.85 -3.76
C GLU A 29 -11.41 3.41 -2.50
N LEU A 30 -10.09 3.64 -2.53
CA LEU A 30 -9.35 4.27 -1.44
C LEU A 30 -9.76 5.72 -1.16
N ILE A 31 -10.29 6.46 -2.14
CA ILE A 31 -10.79 7.84 -1.89
C ILE A 31 -11.98 7.87 -0.92
N LYS A 32 -12.65 6.74 -0.69
CA LYS A 32 -13.74 6.62 0.29
C LYS A 32 -13.28 6.16 1.67
N LYS A 33 -11.99 5.87 1.83
CA LYS A 33 -11.42 5.34 3.08
C LYS A 33 -10.70 6.46 3.83
N PRO A 34 -10.50 6.32 5.16
CA PRO A 34 -9.67 7.25 5.93
C PRO A 34 -8.28 7.42 5.31
N THR A 35 -7.73 8.64 5.37
CA THR A 35 -6.48 9.01 4.70
C THR A 35 -5.31 8.11 5.11
N GLU A 36 -5.25 7.68 6.36
CA GLU A 36 -4.20 6.78 6.84
C GLU A 36 -4.19 5.43 6.10
N CYS A 37 -5.35 4.96 5.63
CA CYS A 37 -5.44 3.74 4.84
C CYS A 37 -4.80 3.91 3.47
N LEU A 38 -4.98 5.08 2.84
CA LEU A 38 -4.32 5.43 1.58
C LEU A 38 -2.80 5.49 1.77
N GLU A 39 -2.33 6.17 2.81
CA GLU A 39 -0.91 6.27 3.16
C GLU A 39 -0.29 4.88 3.40
N TYR A 40 -0.99 4.00 4.12
CA TYR A 40 -0.58 2.62 4.34
C TYR A 40 -0.40 1.86 3.02
N VAL A 41 -1.34 1.96 2.08
CA VAL A 41 -1.24 1.26 0.79
C VAL A 41 -0.11 1.84 -0.06
N ILE A 42 0.09 3.16 -0.06
CA ILE A 42 1.22 3.79 -0.75
C ILE A 42 2.55 3.28 -0.18
N LEU A 43 2.69 3.29 1.15
CA LEU A 43 3.89 2.79 1.82
C LEU A 43 4.12 1.30 1.52
N HIS A 44 3.05 0.50 1.50
CA HIS A 44 3.10 -0.92 1.14
C HIS A 44 3.66 -1.13 -0.27
N GLU A 45 3.15 -0.40 -1.25
CA GLU A 45 3.61 -0.52 -2.63
C GLU A 45 5.01 0.04 -2.83
N LEU A 46 5.41 1.07 -2.09
CA LEU A 46 6.79 1.57 -2.07
C LEU A 46 7.75 0.58 -1.41
N ALA A 47 7.35 -0.11 -0.35
CA ALA A 47 8.18 -1.11 0.31
C ALA A 47 8.55 -2.27 -0.64
N HIS A 48 7.66 -2.63 -1.58
CA HIS A 48 7.93 -3.62 -2.63
C HIS A 48 9.06 -3.26 -3.59
N PHE A 49 9.47 -1.99 -3.65
CA PHE A 49 10.67 -1.58 -4.40
C PHE A 49 11.97 -1.96 -3.71
N ILE A 50 11.94 -2.14 -2.39
CA ILE A 50 13.10 -2.45 -1.56
C ILE A 50 13.13 -3.95 -1.25
N GLU A 51 11.98 -4.51 -0.88
CA GLU A 51 11.83 -5.91 -0.52
C GLU A 51 10.55 -6.47 -1.14
N ARG A 52 10.69 -7.48 -2.00
CA ARG A 52 9.58 -8.03 -2.80
C ARG A 52 8.63 -8.88 -1.97
N HIS A 53 9.13 -9.52 -0.92
CA HIS A 53 8.36 -10.48 -0.13
C HIS A 53 7.93 -9.86 1.18
N HIS A 54 6.72 -10.19 1.69
CA HIS A 54 6.22 -9.71 2.99
C HIS A 54 6.91 -10.36 4.22
N ASN A 55 8.23 -10.50 4.15
CA ASN A 55 9.09 -11.10 5.17
C ASN A 55 9.41 -10.10 6.30
N LYS A 56 10.39 -10.44 7.16
CA LYS A 56 10.80 -9.58 8.28
C LYS A 56 11.35 -8.22 7.82
N ASN A 57 12.09 -8.18 6.71
CA ASN A 57 12.64 -6.93 6.18
C ASN A 57 11.54 -5.99 5.69
N PHE A 58 10.55 -6.53 4.98
CA PHE A 58 9.38 -5.75 4.56
C PHE A 58 8.63 -5.15 5.75
N LYS A 59 8.38 -5.97 6.78
CA LYS A 59 7.73 -5.49 8.01
C LYS A 59 8.58 -4.42 8.72
N ALA A 60 9.90 -4.58 8.77
CA ALA A 60 10.79 -3.59 9.36
C ALA A 60 10.75 -2.23 8.63
N ILE A 61 10.60 -2.24 7.29
CA ILE A 61 10.38 -1.01 6.51
C ILE A 61 9.07 -0.35 6.95
N LEU A 62 7.98 -1.11 7.03
CA LEU A 62 6.70 -0.57 7.47
C LEU A 62 6.76 -0.06 8.92
N ASP A 63 7.36 -0.81 9.84
CA ASP A 63 7.52 -0.44 11.25
C ASP A 63 8.31 0.88 11.38
N LYS A 64 9.33 1.09 10.54
CA LYS A 64 10.15 2.32 10.53
C LYS A 64 9.36 3.55 10.12
N TYR A 65 8.53 3.46 9.08
CA TYR A 65 7.86 4.62 8.48
C TYR A 65 6.41 4.81 8.94
N MET A 66 5.78 3.76 9.46
CA MET A 66 4.42 3.78 9.99
C MET A 66 4.28 2.74 11.11
N PRO A 67 4.76 3.03 12.34
CA PRO A 67 4.77 2.07 13.45
C PRO A 67 3.40 1.42 13.74
N ASN A 68 2.31 2.13 13.45
CA ASN A 68 0.93 1.66 13.65
C ASN A 68 0.31 0.97 12.42
N TRP A 69 1.10 0.61 11.39
CA TRP A 69 0.59 0.08 10.12
C TRP A 69 -0.29 -1.16 10.28
N LYS A 70 -0.07 -1.97 11.32
CA LYS A 70 -0.89 -3.15 11.63
C LYS A 70 -2.33 -2.75 11.97
N ILE A 71 -2.49 -1.72 12.79
CA ILE A 71 -3.81 -1.16 13.15
C ILE A 71 -4.49 -0.58 11.91
N THR A 72 -3.75 0.17 11.10
CA THR A 72 -4.27 0.75 9.86
C THR A 72 -4.67 -0.32 8.85
N LYS A 73 -3.87 -1.39 8.71
CA LYS A 73 -4.19 -2.56 7.87
C LYS A 73 -5.48 -3.22 8.34
N ASP A 74 -5.61 -3.46 9.64
CA ASP A 74 -6.81 -4.09 10.20
C ASP A 74 -8.05 -3.21 10.02
N LYS A 75 -7.91 -1.89 10.19
CA LYS A 75 -8.95 -0.90 9.89
C LYS A 75 -9.37 -0.97 8.42
N LEU A 76 -8.42 -0.94 7.48
CA LEU A 76 -8.69 -1.06 6.05
C LEU A 76 -9.42 -2.36 5.71
N ASN A 77 -9.01 -3.48 6.32
CA ASN A 77 -9.65 -4.79 6.09
C ASN A 77 -11.10 -4.82 6.60
N LYS A 78 -11.40 -4.21 7.75
CA LYS A 78 -12.76 -4.15 8.31
C LYS A 78 -13.71 -3.29 7.49
N LEU A 79 -13.19 -2.26 6.81
CA LEU A 79 -13.98 -1.39 5.94
C LEU A 79 -14.35 -2.02 4.59
N ASN A 80 -13.99 -3.29 4.36
CA ASN A 80 -14.28 -4.04 3.14
C ASN A 80 -15.26 -5.19 3.33
N LEU A 81 -15.84 -5.28 4.53
CA LEU A 81 -17.11 -5.95 4.76
C LEU A 81 -18.23 -4.98 4.38
#